data_AF-A0A847YD25-F1
#
_entry.id   AF-A0A847YD25-F1
#
_cell.length_a   1.000
_cell.length_b   1.000
_cell.length_c   1.000
_cell.angle_alpha   90.00
_cell.angle_beta   90.00
_cell.angle_gamma   90.00
#
_symmetry.space_group_name_H-M   'P 1'
#
loop_
_entity.id
_entity.type
_entity.pdbx_description
1 polymer ?
#
loop_
_entity_poly.entity_id
_entity_poly.type
_entity_poly.pdbx_seq_one_letter_code
_entity_poly.pdbx_strand_id
1 'polypeptide(L)'
;MIDLLSEYRMDPTTWLYVASLMTIGIYFRFHRLLSIRNLDLIGLIAFAPGLLLIFHGIEAQGYLWLIAVSLLFLPRLLIDPAFSRRPLTEPNLAPGGMAFMAAALMFFLTANILTDRAVFAGGPAAGGGSDKVAAVRRVPMTRGPGFMPFYRAISLTRDHPGGIPPGETGGEAKDQRSAPSLVLRAGVKAVAIVCQFAIVLGMLFFGLRHFDNIQTGLAAASLYLLLPYTSLMTVRLDHLVPAAFVVWALASYRRPVIAGMSLGAAAGIAFYPFFLVPLWIGFYWRRGAVRFGVGVLTALIVLIIILLCLPSDMRQLQLDLAAMFGKGLFRSEGADGFWEFYPAVLRIPLIATLAVLAGSLALWPAEKNLGNLLSGTAALLLVAQLCLIHQSGLYMAWYAPALILVVFRPALEDRTAVRAVPPRPFGALPRLREP
;
A
#
# COMPACT_ATOMS: atom_id res chain seq x y z
N MET A 1 19.14 -26.52 8.20
CA MET A 1 18.53 -25.41 7.44
C MET A 1 17.67 -24.51 8.33
N ILE A 2 16.83 -25.07 9.22
CA ILE A 2 16.00 -24.29 10.17
C ILE A 2 16.88 -23.50 11.15
N ASP A 3 17.96 -24.08 11.68
CA ASP A 3 18.88 -23.37 12.59
C ASP A 3 19.59 -22.20 11.92
N LEU A 4 19.98 -22.36 10.65
CA LEU A 4 20.64 -21.31 9.86
C LEU A 4 19.71 -20.15 9.52
N LEU A 5 18.42 -20.43 9.28
CA LEU A 5 17.39 -19.40 9.13
C LEU A 5 17.06 -18.73 10.47
N SER A 6 17.29 -19.41 11.60
CA SER A 6 16.98 -18.87 12.93
C SER A 6 17.89 -17.71 13.35
N GLU A 7 19.11 -17.66 12.79
CA GLU A 7 20.12 -16.60 12.97
C GLU A 7 19.98 -15.45 11.97
N TYR A 8 19.20 -15.66 10.89
CA TYR A 8 18.99 -14.63 9.88
C TYR A 8 18.32 -13.40 10.47
N ARG A 9 19.06 -12.28 10.48
CA ARG A 9 18.57 -10.96 10.83
C ARG A 9 18.91 -9.98 9.71
N MET A 10 17.89 -9.34 9.16
CA MET A 10 18.06 -8.24 8.24
C MET A 10 18.06 -6.94 9.05
N ASP A 11 19.25 -6.38 9.30
CA ASP A 11 19.36 -5.08 9.93
C ASP A 11 18.79 -3.98 8.99
N PRO A 12 17.82 -3.16 9.44
CA PRO A 12 17.19 -2.16 8.58
C PRO A 12 18.15 -1.11 8.04
N THR A 13 19.17 -0.74 8.81
CA THR A 13 20.17 0.25 8.41
C THR A 13 21.06 -0.31 7.31
N THR A 14 21.55 -1.54 7.45
CA THR A 14 22.29 -2.24 6.39
C THR A 14 21.44 -2.39 5.13
N TRP A 15 20.21 -2.88 5.26
CA TRP A 15 19.31 -3.06 4.11
C TRP A 15 19.11 -1.76 3.34
N LEU A 16 18.92 -0.66 4.06
CA LEU A 16 18.67 0.63 3.46
C LEU A 16 19.84 1.16 2.64
N TYR A 17 21.07 1.06 3.16
CA TYR A 17 22.25 1.50 2.42
C TYR A 17 22.45 0.66 1.16
N VAL A 18 22.34 -0.67 1.29
CA VAL A 18 22.46 -1.59 0.15
C VAL A 18 21.35 -1.34 -0.87
N ALA A 19 20.10 -1.22 -0.42
CA ALA A 19 18.96 -0.91 -1.27
C ALA A 19 19.16 0.38 -2.05
N SER A 20 19.57 1.46 -1.38
CA SER A 20 19.77 2.78 -2.00
C SER A 20 20.88 2.73 -3.06
N LEU A 21 22.02 2.10 -2.74
CA LEU A 21 23.14 1.94 -3.68
C LEU A 21 22.75 1.06 -4.87
N MET A 22 22.02 -0.04 -4.63
CA MET A 22 21.51 -0.90 -5.69
C MET A 22 20.48 -0.17 -6.55
N THR A 23 19.60 0.64 -5.97
CA THR A 23 18.64 1.46 -6.73
C THR A 23 19.38 2.41 -7.68
N ILE A 24 20.45 3.04 -7.21
CA ILE A 24 21.29 3.91 -8.05
C ILE A 24 22.00 3.08 -9.13
N GLY A 25 22.75 2.04 -8.75
CA GLY A 25 23.54 1.25 -9.71
C GLY A 25 22.69 0.59 -10.81
N ILE A 26 21.51 0.07 -10.45
CA ILE A 26 20.67 -0.71 -11.35
C ILE A 26 19.75 0.16 -12.19
N TYR A 27 19.16 1.22 -11.62
CA TYR A 27 18.09 1.97 -12.32
C TYR A 27 18.48 3.37 -12.75
N PHE A 28 19.55 3.95 -12.21
CA PHE A 28 19.95 5.31 -12.53
C PHE A 28 20.63 5.37 -13.90
N ARG A 29 20.33 6.42 -14.68
CA ARG A 29 20.99 6.66 -15.98
C ARG A 29 22.09 7.70 -15.80
N PHE A 30 23.34 7.24 -15.76
CA PHE A 30 24.51 8.08 -15.48
C PHE A 30 24.81 9.11 -16.57
N HIS A 31 24.52 8.82 -17.84
CA HIS A 31 24.70 9.81 -18.92
C HIS A 31 23.63 10.91 -18.94
N ARG A 32 22.53 10.76 -18.17
CA ARG A 32 21.43 11.74 -18.12
C ARG A 32 20.93 11.90 -16.68
N LEU A 33 21.75 12.56 -15.87
CA LEU A 33 21.53 12.71 -14.43
C LEU A 33 20.16 13.33 -14.10
N LEU A 34 19.77 14.42 -14.79
CA LEU A 34 18.52 15.16 -14.54
C LEU A 34 17.31 14.61 -15.32
N SER A 35 17.22 13.29 -15.50
CA SER A 35 16.00 12.68 -16.07
C SER A 35 14.89 12.62 -15.02
N ILE A 36 13.63 12.72 -15.46
CA ILE A 36 12.44 12.59 -14.59
C ILE A 36 12.50 11.27 -13.81
N ARG A 37 12.88 10.17 -14.46
CA ARG A 37 13.07 8.88 -13.81
C ARG A 37 14.12 8.93 -12.70
N ASN A 38 15.28 9.54 -12.96
CA ASN A 38 16.32 9.65 -11.93
C ASN A 38 15.85 10.50 -10.74
N LEU A 39 15.09 11.57 -10.98
CA LEU A 39 14.47 12.36 -9.90
C LEU A 39 13.46 11.52 -9.11
N ASP A 40 12.64 10.71 -9.79
CA ASP A 40 11.71 9.78 -9.13
C ASP A 40 12.47 8.75 -8.29
N LEU A 41 13.60 8.21 -8.77
CA LEU A 41 14.45 7.28 -8.02
C LEU A 41 15.09 7.95 -6.79
N ILE A 42 15.58 9.18 -6.92
CA ILE A 42 16.10 9.97 -5.78
C ILE A 42 14.99 10.18 -4.76
N GLY A 43 13.78 10.53 -5.20
CA GLY A 43 12.62 10.66 -4.32
C GLY A 43 12.28 9.35 -3.59
N LEU A 44 12.33 8.20 -4.29
CA LEU A 44 12.09 6.90 -3.67
C LEU A 44 13.15 6.57 -2.61
N ILE A 45 14.42 6.86 -2.88
CA ILE A 45 15.52 6.74 -1.91
C ILE A 45 15.34 7.74 -0.76
N ALA A 46 14.79 8.93 -1.02
CA ALA A 46 14.59 9.94 0.00
C ALA A 46 13.57 9.53 1.07
N PHE A 47 12.74 8.49 0.88
CA PHE A 47 11.94 7.96 2.00
C PHE A 47 12.79 7.26 3.06
N ALA A 48 13.99 6.81 2.70
CA ALA A 48 14.82 5.96 3.53
C ALA A 48 15.29 6.63 4.84
N PRO A 49 15.83 7.87 4.83
CA PRO A 49 16.20 8.57 6.05
C PRO A 49 15.03 8.74 7.04
N GLY A 50 13.84 9.06 6.54
CA GLY A 50 12.65 9.20 7.38
C GLY A 50 12.29 7.88 8.09
N LEU A 51 12.36 6.76 7.37
CA LEU A 51 12.14 5.43 7.96
C LEU A 51 13.19 5.08 9.03
N LEU A 52 14.46 5.44 8.83
CA LEU A 52 15.52 5.22 9.82
C LEU A 52 15.36 6.07 11.07
N LEU A 53 15.00 7.34 10.91
CA LEU A 53 14.76 8.23 12.04
C LEU A 53 13.68 7.64 12.96
N ILE A 54 12.56 7.17 12.40
CA ILE A 54 11.50 6.51 13.18
C ILE A 54 12.00 5.19 13.78
N PHE A 55 12.79 4.41 13.03
CA PHE A 55 13.35 3.15 13.52
C PHE A 55 14.26 3.36 14.75
N HIS A 56 15.06 4.43 14.77
CA HIS A 56 15.93 4.82 15.88
C HIS A 56 15.24 5.66 16.96
N GLY A 57 13.91 5.81 16.92
CA GLY A 57 13.12 6.52 17.94
C GLY A 57 13.10 8.04 17.82
N ILE A 58 13.65 8.60 16.74
CA ILE A 58 13.55 10.03 16.38
C ILE A 58 12.27 10.23 15.54
N GLU A 59 11.13 9.97 16.18
CA GLU A 59 9.84 9.79 15.51
C GLU A 59 9.34 11.07 14.83
N ALA A 60 9.34 12.22 15.51
CA ALA A 60 8.75 13.46 15.00
C ALA A 60 9.41 13.94 13.70
N GLN A 61 10.75 13.99 13.67
CA GLN A 61 11.51 14.36 12.46
C GLN A 61 11.35 13.31 11.35
N GLY A 62 11.33 12.02 11.72
CA GLY A 62 11.13 10.95 10.76
C GLY A 62 9.78 11.03 10.06
N TYR A 63 8.69 11.21 10.80
CA TYR A 63 7.36 11.41 10.21
C TYR A 63 7.29 12.68 9.36
N LEU A 64 7.80 13.81 9.86
CA LEU A 64 7.84 15.07 9.10
C LEU A 64 8.57 14.89 7.76
N TRP A 65 9.69 14.18 7.75
CA TRP A 65 10.46 13.87 6.56
C TRP A 65 9.66 13.02 5.55
N LEU A 66 9.00 11.95 6.01
CA LEU A 66 8.17 11.11 5.14
C LEU A 66 7.00 11.88 4.52
N ILE A 67 6.36 12.77 5.28
CA ILE A 67 5.30 13.64 4.78
C ILE A 67 5.86 14.62 3.74
N ALA A 68 7.02 15.24 4.00
CA ALA A 68 7.66 16.15 3.06
C ALA A 68 7.99 15.45 1.72
N VAL A 69 8.62 14.26 1.75
CA VAL A 69 8.91 13.49 0.54
C VAL A 69 7.62 13.07 -0.18
N SER A 70 6.59 12.67 0.55
CA SER A 70 5.28 12.36 -0.04
C SER A 70 4.69 13.57 -0.77
N LEU A 71 4.71 14.76 -0.15
CA LEU A 71 4.21 15.99 -0.75
C LEU A 71 5.00 16.39 -2.00
N LEU A 72 6.30 16.10 -2.08
CA LEU A 72 7.11 16.33 -3.29
C LEU A 72 6.70 15.42 -4.46
N PHE A 73 6.24 14.19 -4.18
CA PHE A 73 5.73 13.29 -5.22
C PHE A 73 4.35 13.68 -5.75
N LEU A 74 3.55 14.41 -4.98
CA LEU A 74 2.20 14.79 -5.39
C LEU A 74 2.16 15.59 -6.71
N PRO A 75 2.85 16.74 -6.87
CA PRO A 75 2.84 17.48 -8.13
C PRO A 75 3.41 16.64 -9.27
N ARG A 76 4.46 15.85 -8.99
CA ARG A 76 5.07 14.93 -9.96
C ARG A 76 4.06 13.92 -10.51
N LEU A 77 3.21 13.34 -9.65
CA LEU A 77 2.14 12.41 -10.03
C LEU A 77 0.99 13.10 -10.77
N LEU A 78 0.61 14.32 -10.37
CA LEU A 78 -0.48 15.06 -11.02
C LEU A 78 -0.10 15.57 -12.42
N ILE A 79 1.15 15.97 -12.62
CA ILE A 79 1.68 16.41 -13.93
C ILE A 79 2.02 15.21 -14.82
N ASP A 80 2.14 14.01 -14.24
CA ASP A 80 2.60 12.81 -14.93
C ASP A 80 1.86 12.49 -16.26
N PRO A 81 0.52 12.62 -16.36
CA PRO A 81 -0.21 12.42 -17.61
C PRO A 81 0.05 13.46 -18.70
N ALA A 82 0.59 14.63 -18.38
CA ALA A 82 0.88 15.68 -19.37
C ALA A 82 2.09 15.32 -20.25
N PHE A 83 2.88 14.32 -19.87
CA PHE A 83 4.03 13.85 -20.65
C PHE A 83 3.61 12.84 -21.71
N SER A 84 3.40 13.32 -22.94
CA SER A 84 3.07 12.49 -24.11
C SER A 84 4.24 11.62 -24.59
N ARG A 85 5.47 12.14 -24.53
CA ARG A 85 6.67 11.43 -24.98
C ARG A 85 7.43 10.88 -23.78
N ARG A 86 7.52 9.55 -23.70
CA ARG A 86 8.34 8.85 -22.70
C ARG A 86 9.30 7.90 -23.38
N PRO A 87 10.59 8.28 -23.52
CA PRO A 87 11.58 7.33 -23.98
C PRO A 87 11.69 6.21 -22.94
N LEU A 88 11.45 4.98 -23.38
CA LEU A 88 11.66 3.79 -22.58
C LEU A 88 13.14 3.73 -22.22
N THR A 89 13.43 3.89 -20.93
CA THR A 89 14.78 3.73 -20.42
C THR A 89 14.88 2.34 -19.82
N GLU A 90 15.83 1.55 -20.30
CA GLU A 90 16.08 0.24 -19.73
C GLU A 90 16.90 0.37 -18.45
N PRO A 91 16.67 -0.49 -17.44
CA PRO A 91 17.60 -0.67 -16.33
C PRO A 91 19.00 -1.10 -16.82
N ASN A 92 20.01 -0.87 -15.99
CA ASN A 92 21.40 -1.22 -16.29
C ASN A 92 21.68 -2.73 -16.05
N LEU A 93 20.78 -3.43 -15.35
CA LEU A 93 20.87 -4.87 -15.12
C LEU A 93 20.06 -5.63 -16.17
N ALA A 94 20.65 -6.68 -16.74
CA ALA A 94 19.98 -7.53 -17.72
C ALA A 94 18.71 -8.19 -17.15
N PRO A 95 17.72 -8.54 -17.99
CA PRO A 95 16.44 -9.12 -17.53
C PRO A 95 16.60 -10.37 -16.67
N GLY A 96 17.52 -11.27 -17.03
CA GLY A 96 17.82 -12.47 -16.23
C GLY A 96 18.36 -12.12 -14.84
N GLY A 97 19.23 -11.10 -14.74
CA GLY A 97 19.72 -10.60 -13.47
C GLY A 97 18.63 -9.97 -12.61
N MET A 98 17.71 -9.19 -13.22
CA MET A 98 16.55 -8.63 -12.51
C MET A 98 15.58 -9.70 -12.03
N ALA A 99 15.34 -10.75 -12.82
CA ALA A 99 14.49 -11.87 -12.43
C ALA A 99 15.09 -12.64 -11.25
N PHE A 100 16.39 -12.95 -11.31
CA PHE A 100 17.12 -13.56 -10.20
C PHE A 100 17.06 -12.67 -8.95
N MET A 101 17.33 -11.37 -9.09
CA MET A 101 17.26 -10.42 -7.97
C MET A 101 15.86 -10.36 -7.37
N ALA A 102 14.80 -10.27 -8.18
CA ALA A 102 13.43 -10.27 -7.68
C ALA A 102 13.11 -11.56 -6.90
N ALA A 103 13.53 -12.72 -7.40
CA ALA A 103 13.35 -14.00 -6.71
C ALA A 103 14.14 -14.06 -5.39
N ALA A 104 15.39 -13.61 -5.38
CA ALA A 104 16.23 -13.56 -4.20
C ALA A 104 15.68 -12.59 -3.13
N LEU A 105 15.30 -11.37 -3.52
CA LEU A 105 14.67 -10.40 -2.63
C LEU A 105 13.36 -10.94 -2.05
N MET A 106 12.52 -11.57 -2.88
CA MET A 106 11.28 -12.20 -2.42
C MET A 106 11.56 -13.32 -1.41
N PHE A 107 12.56 -14.16 -1.66
CA PHE A 107 12.98 -15.22 -0.74
C PHE A 107 13.42 -14.62 0.61
N PHE A 108 14.30 -13.62 0.61
CA PHE A 108 14.79 -12.99 1.84
C PHE A 108 13.71 -12.23 2.60
N LEU A 109 12.81 -11.53 1.92
CA LEU A 109 11.68 -10.86 2.57
C LEU A 109 10.67 -11.87 3.14
N THR A 110 10.44 -12.98 2.44
CA THR A 110 9.62 -14.10 2.95
C THR A 110 10.28 -14.74 4.16
N ALA A 111 11.60 -14.97 4.11
CA ALA A 111 12.37 -15.44 5.25
C ALA A 111 12.23 -14.46 6.43
N ASN A 112 12.32 -13.15 6.18
CA ASN A 112 12.08 -12.13 7.21
C ASN A 112 10.67 -12.23 7.82
N ILE A 113 9.61 -12.46 7.03
CA ILE A 113 8.25 -12.70 7.56
C ILE A 113 8.20 -13.94 8.46
N LEU A 114 8.86 -15.02 8.02
CA LEU A 114 8.88 -16.30 8.74
C LEU A 114 9.70 -16.21 10.03
N THR A 115 10.84 -15.53 10.00
CA THR A 115 11.76 -15.40 11.14
C THR A 115 11.45 -14.22 12.03
N ASP A 116 10.52 -13.32 11.65
CA ASP A 116 10.14 -12.17 12.47
C ASP A 116 9.68 -12.64 13.85
N ARG A 117 10.57 -12.44 14.83
CA ARG A 117 10.35 -12.74 16.24
C ARG A 117 9.68 -11.55 16.93
N ALA A 118 9.81 -10.33 16.40
CA ALA A 118 9.31 -9.10 17.04
C ALA A 118 7.79 -8.95 16.95
N VAL A 119 7.13 -9.62 15.99
CA VAL A 119 5.66 -9.64 15.92
C VAL A 119 5.05 -10.50 17.04
N PHE A 120 5.78 -11.47 17.60
CA PHE A 120 5.20 -12.54 18.43
C PHE A 120 5.93 -12.83 19.75
N ALA A 121 7.12 -12.27 19.95
CA ALA A 121 7.85 -12.32 21.20
C ALA A 121 8.05 -10.88 21.66
N GLY A 122 7.27 -10.44 22.65
CA GLY A 122 7.52 -9.21 23.41
C GLY A 122 8.78 -9.32 24.29
N GLY A 123 9.86 -9.90 23.74
CA GLY A 123 11.15 -10.02 24.41
C GLY A 123 12.07 -8.87 24.02
N PRO A 124 12.93 -8.41 24.95
CA PRO A 124 13.89 -7.35 24.66
C PRO A 124 14.72 -7.76 23.44
N ALA A 125 14.94 -6.80 22.54
CA ALA A 125 15.94 -6.97 21.50
C ALA A 125 17.28 -7.24 22.20
N ALA A 126 17.72 -8.49 22.22
CA ALA A 126 19.05 -8.85 22.71
C ALA A 126 20.08 -8.17 21.80
N GLY A 127 20.54 -7.01 22.26
CA GLY A 127 21.33 -6.02 21.54
C GLY A 127 21.06 -4.66 22.19
N GLY A 128 21.83 -4.33 23.24
CA GLY A 128 21.64 -3.13 24.07
C GLY A 128 21.46 -1.87 23.23
N GLY A 129 20.24 -1.33 23.24
CA GLY A 129 19.83 -0.18 22.45
C GLY A 129 18.32 0.03 22.50
N SER A 130 17.83 0.53 23.64
CA SER A 130 16.46 0.99 23.93
C SER A 130 15.29 0.06 23.57
N ASP A 131 14.61 -0.43 24.59
CA ASP A 131 13.37 -1.23 24.62
C ASP A 131 12.11 -0.57 24.00
N LYS A 132 12.26 0.34 23.03
CA LYS A 132 11.14 0.84 22.26
C LYS A 132 10.98 -0.06 21.05
N VAL A 133 9.93 -0.90 21.04
CA VAL A 133 9.42 -1.48 19.79
C VAL A 133 9.27 -0.32 18.81
N ALA A 134 10.16 -0.27 17.81
CA ALA A 134 10.29 0.87 16.89
C ALA A 134 8.89 1.28 16.40
N ALA A 135 8.55 2.57 16.45
CA ALA A 135 7.19 3.03 16.13
C ALA A 135 6.70 2.57 14.75
N VAL A 136 7.63 2.44 13.80
CA VAL A 136 7.50 1.77 12.49
C VAL A 136 6.70 0.46 12.59
N ARG A 137 7.00 -0.33 13.62
CA ARG A 137 6.41 -1.66 13.83
C ARG A 137 5.15 -1.61 14.68
N ARG A 138 4.75 -0.52 15.35
CA ARG A 138 3.53 -0.52 16.19
C ARG A 138 2.26 -0.77 15.34
N VAL A 139 1.28 -1.46 15.89
CA VAL A 139 -0.06 -1.65 15.27
C VAL A 139 -1.02 -0.87 16.16
N PRO A 140 -1.57 0.26 15.69
CA PRO A 140 -2.47 1.08 16.49
C PRO A 140 -3.67 0.28 17.00
N MET A 141 -3.98 0.40 18.29
CA MET A 141 -5.10 -0.30 18.95
C MET A 141 -6.46 0.23 18.49
N THR A 142 -6.54 1.54 18.27
CA THR A 142 -7.68 2.17 17.59
C THR A 142 -7.27 2.46 16.16
N ARG A 143 -8.23 2.38 15.24
CA ARG A 143 -8.01 2.69 13.82
C ARG A 143 -9.03 3.71 13.35
N GLY A 144 -8.69 4.34 12.23
CA GLY A 144 -9.66 5.07 11.41
C GLY A 144 -10.75 4.14 10.86
N PRO A 145 -11.67 4.66 10.04
CA PRO A 145 -12.75 3.86 9.45
C PRO A 145 -12.22 2.68 8.61
N GLY A 146 -13.04 1.63 8.49
CA GLY A 146 -12.73 0.41 7.76
C GLY A 146 -13.37 -0.84 8.38
N PHE A 147 -12.97 -2.01 7.92
CA PHE A 147 -13.51 -3.30 8.37
C PHE A 147 -12.92 -3.69 9.73
N MET A 148 -13.60 -3.29 10.81
CA MET A 148 -13.11 -3.46 12.18
C MET A 148 -12.74 -4.90 12.58
N PRO A 149 -13.46 -5.97 12.16
CA PRO A 149 -13.03 -7.32 12.47
C PRO A 149 -11.64 -7.69 11.92
N PHE A 150 -11.28 -7.17 10.75
CA PHE A 150 -9.94 -7.35 10.18
C PHE A 150 -8.88 -6.69 11.07
N TYR A 151 -9.12 -5.45 11.52
CA TYR A 151 -8.20 -4.76 12.41
C TYR A 151 -8.06 -5.44 13.78
N ARG A 152 -9.16 -5.95 14.35
CA ARG A 152 -9.13 -6.75 15.59
C ARG A 152 -8.33 -8.04 15.42
N ALA A 153 -8.52 -8.76 14.32
CA ALA A 153 -7.82 -10.02 14.06
C ALA A 153 -6.29 -9.84 14.01
N ILE A 154 -5.81 -8.74 13.42
CA ILE A 154 -4.38 -8.45 13.32
C ILE A 154 -3.81 -7.88 14.62
N SER A 155 -4.59 -7.12 15.41
CA SER A 155 -4.13 -6.58 16.69
C SER A 155 -4.01 -7.65 17.79
N LEU A 156 -4.86 -8.69 17.77
CA LEU A 156 -4.84 -9.81 18.73
C LEU A 156 -3.55 -10.63 18.71
N THR A 157 -2.72 -10.47 17.68
CA THR A 157 -1.44 -11.18 17.59
C THR A 157 -0.32 -10.63 18.46
N ARG A 158 -0.54 -9.51 19.19
CA ARG A 158 0.49 -8.87 20.01
C ARG A 158 0.17 -8.81 21.50
N ASP A 159 1.09 -9.31 22.30
CA ASP A 159 1.22 -8.97 23.72
C ASP A 159 1.81 -7.56 23.84
N HIS A 160 1.01 -6.56 24.20
CA HIS A 160 1.54 -5.25 24.64
C HIS A 160 1.63 -5.20 26.17
N PRO A 161 2.82 -4.94 26.74
CA PRO A 161 2.96 -4.43 28.10
C PRO A 161 2.74 -2.90 28.04
N GLY A 162 1.64 -2.40 28.60
CA GLY A 162 1.40 -0.97 28.77
C GLY A 162 0.55 -0.33 27.66
N GLY A 163 -0.75 -0.28 27.90
CA GLY A 163 -1.71 0.42 27.04
C GLY A 163 -3.12 0.19 27.57
N ILE A 164 -3.43 0.83 28.70
CA ILE A 164 -4.78 0.86 29.27
C ILE A 164 -5.65 1.68 28.30
N PRO A 165 -6.79 1.16 27.81
CA PRO A 165 -7.78 2.00 27.13
C PRO A 165 -8.27 3.07 28.11
N PRO A 166 -8.34 4.36 27.74
CA PRO A 166 -8.97 5.36 28.60
C PRO A 166 -10.48 5.08 28.61
N GLY A 167 -10.96 4.44 29.68
CA GLY A 167 -12.38 4.14 29.85
C GLY A 167 -12.74 3.06 30.89
N GLU A 168 -11.81 2.22 31.34
CA GLU A 168 -12.10 1.18 32.34
C GLU A 168 -11.35 1.44 33.65
N THR A 169 -11.78 2.46 34.38
CA THR A 169 -11.50 2.56 35.82
C THR A 169 -12.54 1.73 36.56
N GLY A 170 -12.10 0.60 37.13
CA GLY A 170 -12.83 -0.10 38.19
C GLY A 170 -13.19 -1.54 37.86
N GLY A 171 -12.28 -2.45 38.16
CA GLY A 171 -12.55 -3.89 38.18
C GLY A 171 -11.27 -4.69 38.00
N GLU A 172 -10.86 -5.42 39.03
CA GLU A 172 -9.80 -6.43 38.96
C GLU A 172 -10.22 -7.58 38.03
N ALA A 173 -10.26 -7.34 36.72
CA ALA A 173 -10.28 -8.41 35.74
C ALA A 173 -8.84 -8.90 35.60
N LYS A 174 -8.54 -9.98 36.33
CA LYS A 174 -7.37 -10.84 36.13
C LYS A 174 -7.52 -11.51 34.76
N ASP A 175 -7.39 -10.72 33.70
CA ASP A 175 -7.75 -11.14 32.35
C ASP A 175 -6.66 -12.10 31.89
N GLN A 176 -7.07 -13.36 31.78
CA GLN A 176 -6.30 -14.50 31.33
C GLN A 176 -5.99 -14.29 29.84
N ARG A 177 -5.04 -13.38 29.54
CA ARG A 177 -4.59 -13.08 28.18
C ARG A 177 -3.96 -14.34 27.59
N SER A 178 -4.80 -15.12 26.92
CA SER A 178 -4.41 -16.35 26.24
C SER A 178 -3.46 -15.95 25.11
N ALA A 179 -2.20 -16.41 25.16
CA ALA A 179 -1.24 -16.18 24.09
C ALA A 179 -1.89 -16.50 22.73
N PRO A 180 -1.76 -15.64 21.69
CA PRO A 180 -2.42 -15.87 20.42
C PRO A 180 -2.07 -17.25 19.89
N SER A 181 -3.09 -18.03 19.52
CA SER A 181 -2.94 -19.43 19.12
C SER A 181 -1.90 -19.56 17.99
N LEU A 182 -1.10 -20.62 18.01
CA LEU A 182 -0.10 -20.88 16.97
C LEU A 182 -0.70 -20.80 15.56
N VAL A 183 -1.96 -21.23 15.43
CA VAL A 183 -2.75 -21.17 14.19
C VAL A 183 -2.97 -19.73 13.72
N LEU A 184 -3.37 -18.81 14.61
CA LEU A 184 -3.57 -17.40 14.24
C LEU A 184 -2.26 -16.75 13.80
N ARG A 185 -1.15 -17.04 14.51
CA ARG A 185 0.18 -16.52 14.16
C ARG A 185 0.63 -17.01 12.78
N ALA A 186 0.47 -18.31 12.51
CA ALA A 186 0.76 -18.90 11.22
C ALA A 186 -0.14 -18.34 10.11
N GLY A 187 -1.42 -18.13 10.39
CA GLY A 187 -2.38 -17.53 9.47
C GLY A 187 -1.98 -16.11 9.03
N VAL A 188 -1.61 -15.24 9.98
CA VAL A 188 -1.16 -13.87 9.66
C VAL A 188 0.09 -13.88 8.79
N LYS A 189 1.09 -14.71 9.10
CA LYS A 189 2.30 -14.85 8.27
C LYS A 189 1.97 -15.38 6.88
N ALA A 190 1.10 -16.38 6.77
CA ALA A 190 0.68 -16.94 5.48
C ALA A 190 -0.02 -15.88 4.62
N VAL A 191 -0.95 -15.10 5.18
CA VAL A 191 -1.62 -14.00 4.48
C VAL A 191 -0.62 -12.93 4.05
N ALA A 192 0.34 -12.56 4.90
CA ALA A 192 1.37 -11.58 4.56
C ALA A 192 2.20 -12.03 3.35
N ILE A 193 2.64 -13.30 3.33
CA ILE A 193 3.36 -13.90 2.22
C ILE A 193 2.50 -13.87 0.95
N VAL A 194 1.26 -14.36 1.02
CA VAL A 194 0.34 -14.37 -0.13
C VAL A 194 0.13 -12.96 -0.70
N CYS A 195 -0.08 -11.95 0.16
CA CYS A 195 -0.24 -10.58 -0.29
C CYS A 195 1.04 -10.01 -0.92
N GLN A 196 2.21 -10.31 -0.36
CA GLN A 196 3.49 -9.85 -0.92
C GLN A 196 3.73 -10.45 -2.32
N PHE A 197 3.48 -11.75 -2.48
CA PHE A 197 3.49 -12.40 -3.80
C PHE A 197 2.44 -11.79 -4.73
N ALA A 198 1.23 -11.53 -4.25
CA ALA A 198 0.17 -10.93 -5.05
C ALA A 198 0.54 -9.54 -5.57
N ILE A 199 1.18 -8.69 -4.75
CA ILE A 199 1.66 -7.36 -5.17
C ILE A 199 2.71 -7.50 -6.27
N VAL A 200 3.74 -8.33 -6.04
CA VAL A 200 4.85 -8.51 -6.99
C VAL A 200 4.37 -9.13 -8.31
N LEU A 201 3.60 -10.21 -8.25
CA LEU A 201 3.03 -10.84 -9.45
C LEU A 201 2.08 -9.90 -10.18
N GLY A 202 1.31 -9.08 -9.45
CA GLY A 202 0.45 -8.07 -10.03
C GLY A 202 1.23 -6.99 -10.79
N MET A 203 2.36 -6.52 -10.25
CA MET A 203 3.25 -5.57 -10.94
C MET A 203 3.93 -6.19 -12.17
N LEU A 204 4.41 -7.44 -12.06
CA LEU A 204 4.98 -8.18 -13.19
C LEU A 204 3.96 -8.38 -14.32
N PHE A 205 2.76 -8.83 -13.95
CA PHE A 205 1.66 -8.99 -14.88
C PHE A 205 1.26 -7.66 -15.53
N PHE A 206 1.25 -6.56 -14.76
CA PHE A 206 0.94 -5.23 -15.29
C PHE A 206 1.96 -4.81 -16.35
N GLY A 207 3.26 -4.92 -16.07
CA GLY A 207 4.32 -4.61 -17.03
C GLY A 207 4.26 -5.50 -18.28
N LEU A 208 4.10 -6.81 -18.10
CA LEU A 208 3.97 -7.74 -19.22
C LEU A 208 2.74 -7.44 -20.08
N ARG A 209 1.57 -7.24 -19.47
CA ARG A 209 0.31 -7.22 -20.21
C ARG A 209 -0.08 -5.85 -20.73
N HIS A 210 0.29 -4.79 -20.01
CA HIS A 210 -0.18 -3.44 -20.27
C HIS A 210 0.91 -2.49 -20.73
N PHE A 211 2.17 -2.72 -20.35
CA PHE A 211 3.32 -2.02 -20.93
C PHE A 211 3.93 -2.77 -22.12
N ASP A 212 3.49 -4.01 -22.38
CA ASP A 212 3.99 -4.89 -23.43
C ASP A 212 5.51 -5.12 -23.35
N ASN A 213 6.06 -5.01 -22.13
CA ASN A 213 7.48 -5.14 -21.88
C ASN A 213 7.74 -5.79 -20.52
N ILE A 214 8.12 -7.07 -20.53
CA ILE A 214 8.42 -7.83 -19.31
C ILE A 214 9.57 -7.21 -18.50
N GLN A 215 10.55 -6.58 -19.16
CA GLN A 215 11.68 -5.95 -18.48
C GLN A 215 11.21 -4.78 -17.60
N THR A 216 10.23 -4.00 -18.07
CA THR A 216 9.66 -2.91 -17.26
C THR A 216 8.88 -3.44 -16.04
N GLY A 217 8.17 -4.56 -16.21
CA GLY A 217 7.50 -5.25 -15.10
C GLY A 217 8.51 -5.77 -14.08
N LEU A 218 9.56 -6.44 -14.54
CA LEU A 218 10.67 -6.91 -13.70
C LEU A 218 11.35 -5.75 -12.98
N ALA A 219 11.63 -4.65 -13.67
CA ALA A 219 12.24 -3.46 -13.09
C ALA A 219 11.37 -2.86 -11.98
N ALA A 220 10.07 -2.71 -12.23
CA ALA A 220 9.12 -2.17 -11.27
C ALA A 220 8.96 -3.07 -10.04
N ALA A 221 8.79 -4.37 -10.25
CA ALA A 221 8.59 -5.33 -9.16
C ALA A 221 9.85 -5.50 -8.30
N SER A 222 11.03 -5.57 -8.93
CA SER A 222 12.31 -5.66 -8.22
C SER A 222 12.65 -4.37 -7.48
N LEU A 223 12.33 -3.19 -8.03
CA LEU A 223 12.49 -1.92 -7.32
C LEU A 223 11.54 -1.84 -6.11
N TYR A 224 10.30 -2.29 -6.24
CA TYR A 224 9.37 -2.37 -5.10
C TYR A 224 9.94 -3.23 -3.98
N LEU A 225 10.41 -4.44 -4.31
CA LEU A 225 11.03 -5.34 -3.33
C LEU A 225 12.28 -4.74 -2.68
N LEU A 226 13.02 -3.92 -3.41
CA LEU A 226 14.24 -3.27 -2.91
C LEU A 226 13.96 -2.08 -1.99
N LEU A 227 12.74 -1.51 -1.98
CA LEU A 227 12.46 -0.35 -1.14
C LEU A 227 12.78 -0.62 0.34
N PRO A 228 13.42 0.30 1.07
CA PRO A 228 13.66 0.14 2.51
C PRO A 228 12.38 -0.12 3.32
N TYR A 229 11.26 0.39 2.81
CA TYR A 229 9.94 0.16 3.37
C TYR A 229 9.51 -1.32 3.40
N THR A 230 9.80 -2.10 2.36
CA THR A 230 9.27 -3.48 2.24
C THR A 230 9.91 -4.43 3.25
N SER A 231 11.15 -4.18 3.68
CA SER A 231 11.80 -4.95 4.74
C SER A 231 11.36 -4.55 6.14
N LEU A 232 10.93 -3.31 6.33
CA LEU A 232 10.46 -2.78 7.62
C LEU A 232 9.01 -3.17 7.94
N MET A 233 8.16 -3.30 6.93
CA MET A 233 6.71 -3.51 7.09
C MET A 233 6.22 -4.90 6.64
N THR A 234 7.08 -5.90 6.67
CA THR A 234 6.87 -7.24 6.09
C THR A 234 5.63 -7.99 6.58
N VAL A 235 5.18 -7.80 7.83
CA VAL A 235 4.04 -8.54 8.43
C VAL A 235 2.80 -7.65 8.60
N ARG A 236 2.83 -6.41 8.09
CA ARG A 236 1.74 -5.45 8.28
C ARG A 236 0.60 -5.67 7.29
N LEU A 237 -0.37 -6.50 7.67
CA LEU A 237 -1.52 -6.82 6.82
C LEU A 237 -2.37 -5.61 6.46
N ASP A 238 -2.44 -4.60 7.33
CA ASP A 238 -3.11 -3.32 7.06
C ASP A 238 -2.46 -2.51 5.92
N HIS A 239 -1.21 -2.83 5.58
CA HIS A 239 -0.49 -2.28 4.43
C HIS A 239 -0.66 -3.20 3.22
N LEU A 240 -0.40 -4.49 3.40
CA LEU A 240 -0.29 -5.47 2.32
C LEU A 240 -1.63 -5.87 1.71
N VAL A 241 -2.68 -6.08 2.51
CA VAL A 241 -3.97 -6.57 2.02
C VAL A 241 -4.65 -5.53 1.10
N PRO A 242 -4.81 -4.25 1.50
CA PRO A 242 -5.39 -3.25 0.60
C PRO A 242 -4.51 -3.00 -0.62
N ALA A 243 -3.18 -3.00 -0.46
CA ALA A 243 -2.23 -2.82 -1.55
C ALA A 243 -2.35 -3.92 -2.61
N ALA A 244 -2.42 -5.19 -2.19
CA ALA A 244 -2.60 -6.33 -3.10
C ALA A 244 -3.87 -6.17 -3.93
N PHE A 245 -4.99 -5.82 -3.28
CA PHE A 245 -6.25 -5.56 -3.98
C PHE A 245 -6.18 -4.37 -4.95
N VAL A 246 -5.56 -3.25 -4.58
CA VAL A 246 -5.36 -2.09 -5.47
C VAL A 246 -4.51 -2.46 -6.68
N VAL A 247 -3.39 -3.17 -6.46
CA VAL A 247 -2.52 -3.63 -7.55
C VAL A 247 -3.26 -4.57 -8.49
N TRP A 248 -4.07 -5.49 -7.96
CA TRP A 248 -4.88 -6.37 -8.80
C TRP A 248 -6.07 -5.67 -9.47
N ALA A 249 -6.59 -4.58 -8.89
CA ALA A 249 -7.53 -3.71 -9.60
C ALA A 249 -6.86 -3.09 -10.83
N LEU A 250 -5.65 -2.53 -10.68
CA LEU A 250 -4.84 -2.00 -11.78
C LEU A 250 -4.48 -3.10 -12.81
N ALA A 251 -3.98 -4.25 -12.36
CA ALA A 251 -3.65 -5.38 -13.23
C ALA A 251 -4.86 -5.86 -14.04
N SER A 252 -6.06 -5.81 -13.47
CA SER A 252 -7.30 -6.23 -14.12
C SER A 252 -8.11 -5.09 -14.73
N TYR A 253 -7.56 -3.87 -14.91
CA TYR A 253 -8.33 -2.69 -15.36
C TYR A 253 -9.10 -2.89 -16.69
N ARG A 254 -8.69 -3.85 -17.51
CA ARG A 254 -9.38 -4.17 -18.78
C ARG A 254 -10.67 -4.97 -18.57
N ARG A 255 -10.91 -5.47 -17.35
CA ARG A 255 -12.07 -6.24 -16.91
C ARG A 255 -12.76 -5.46 -15.77
N PRO A 256 -13.72 -4.57 -16.09
CA PRO A 256 -14.28 -3.64 -15.11
C PRO A 256 -14.85 -4.31 -13.86
N VAL A 257 -15.53 -5.46 -13.99
CA VAL A 257 -16.10 -6.19 -12.85
C VAL A 257 -15.00 -6.65 -11.88
N ILE A 258 -13.92 -7.27 -12.39
CA ILE A 258 -12.82 -7.77 -11.55
C ILE A 258 -12.08 -6.59 -10.90
N ALA A 259 -11.82 -5.54 -11.66
CA ALA A 259 -11.20 -4.32 -11.13
C ALA A 259 -12.05 -3.67 -10.03
N GLY A 260 -13.37 -3.61 -10.25
CA GLY A 260 -14.33 -3.12 -9.28
C GLY A 260 -14.40 -3.98 -8.02
N MET A 261 -14.42 -5.31 -8.16
CA MET A 261 -14.39 -6.22 -7.00
C MET A 261 -13.12 -6.04 -6.17
N SER A 262 -11.95 -6.00 -6.82
CA SER A 262 -10.68 -5.79 -6.13
C SER A 262 -10.63 -4.42 -5.45
N LEU A 263 -11.02 -3.33 -6.13
CA LEU A 263 -11.05 -2.00 -5.51
C LEU A 263 -12.08 -1.91 -4.38
N GLY A 264 -13.26 -2.50 -4.55
CA GLY A 264 -14.31 -2.56 -3.53
C GLY A 264 -13.88 -3.33 -2.29
N ALA A 265 -13.10 -4.41 -2.46
CA ALA A 265 -12.50 -5.14 -1.34
C ALA A 265 -11.47 -4.27 -0.60
N ALA A 266 -10.56 -3.60 -1.33
CA ALA A 266 -9.60 -2.66 -0.71
C ALA A 266 -10.31 -1.54 0.06
N ALA A 267 -11.36 -0.96 -0.55
CA ALA A 267 -12.15 0.13 0.02
C ALA A 267 -12.95 -0.32 1.23
N GLY A 268 -13.62 -1.47 1.18
CA GLY A 268 -14.35 -2.01 2.33
C GLY A 268 -13.43 -2.37 3.50
N ILE A 269 -12.24 -2.90 3.23
CA ILE A 269 -11.27 -3.28 4.27
C ILE A 269 -10.65 -2.05 4.94
N ALA A 270 -10.16 -1.08 4.16
CA ALA A 270 -9.34 0.03 4.66
C ALA A 270 -9.97 1.43 4.57
N PHE A 271 -11.21 1.53 4.11
CA PHE A 271 -11.98 2.77 3.85
C PHE A 271 -11.39 3.73 2.82
N TYR A 272 -10.17 4.21 3.00
CA TYR A 272 -9.57 5.27 2.17
C TYR A 272 -9.52 4.96 0.65
N PRO A 273 -9.38 3.71 0.19
CA PRO A 273 -9.52 3.41 -1.23
C PRO A 273 -10.91 3.73 -1.83
N PHE A 274 -11.96 4.03 -1.03
CA PHE A 274 -13.21 4.57 -1.55
C PHE A 274 -13.02 5.86 -2.35
N PHE A 275 -12.04 6.70 -1.99
CA PHE A 275 -11.72 7.93 -2.72
C PHE A 275 -11.17 7.66 -4.13
N LEU A 276 -10.81 6.42 -4.47
CA LEU A 276 -10.46 6.03 -5.85
C LEU A 276 -11.68 5.80 -6.72
N VAL A 277 -12.84 5.44 -6.15
CA VAL A 277 -14.05 5.09 -6.91
C VAL A 277 -14.45 6.19 -7.91
N PRO A 278 -14.45 7.50 -7.57
CA PRO A 278 -14.75 8.57 -8.52
C PRO A 278 -13.79 8.60 -9.73
N LEU A 279 -12.47 8.51 -9.50
CA LEU A 279 -11.46 8.45 -10.57
C LEU A 279 -11.71 7.26 -11.52
N TRP A 280 -11.97 6.08 -10.94
CA TRP A 280 -12.16 4.86 -11.71
C TRP A 280 -13.48 4.86 -12.50
N ILE A 281 -14.56 5.40 -11.92
CA ILE A 281 -15.82 5.66 -12.65
C ILE A 281 -15.55 6.63 -13.81
N GLY A 282 -14.78 7.70 -13.57
CA GLY A 282 -14.38 8.65 -14.61
C GLY A 282 -13.60 7.99 -15.75
N PHE A 283 -12.72 7.02 -15.45
CA PHE A 283 -12.00 6.26 -16.48
C PHE A 283 -12.94 5.38 -17.30
N TYR A 284 -13.86 4.66 -16.65
CA TYR A 284 -14.81 3.78 -17.31
C TYR A 284 -16.07 4.46 -17.85
N TRP A 285 -16.18 5.79 -17.72
CA TRP A 285 -17.41 6.54 -18.01
C TRP A 285 -18.00 6.22 -19.38
N ARG A 286 -17.15 6.22 -20.42
CA ARG A 286 -17.55 5.88 -21.79
C ARG A 286 -17.73 4.38 -22.04
N ARG A 287 -17.08 3.51 -21.26
CA ARG A 287 -17.16 2.05 -21.43
C ARG A 287 -16.84 1.32 -20.13
N GLY A 288 -17.88 0.72 -19.54
CA GLY A 288 -17.73 -0.23 -18.43
C GLY A 288 -18.02 0.31 -17.03
N ALA A 289 -18.46 1.57 -16.87
CA ALA A 289 -18.72 2.17 -15.56
C ALA A 289 -19.72 1.36 -14.72
N VAL A 290 -20.86 0.95 -15.30
CA VAL A 290 -21.85 0.11 -14.61
C VAL A 290 -21.24 -1.24 -14.19
N ARG A 291 -20.47 -1.89 -15.09
CA ARG A 291 -19.82 -3.17 -14.80
C ARG A 291 -18.80 -3.04 -13.66
N PHE A 292 -18.07 -1.93 -13.62
CA PHE A 292 -17.17 -1.61 -12.52
C PHE A 292 -17.95 -1.41 -11.21
N GLY A 293 -19.02 -0.62 -11.23
CA GLY A 293 -19.89 -0.40 -10.07
C GLY A 293 -20.48 -1.69 -9.52
N VAL A 294 -20.96 -2.60 -10.38
CA VAL A 294 -21.41 -3.94 -9.98
C VAL A 294 -20.31 -4.69 -9.24
N GLY A 295 -19.08 -4.69 -9.75
CA GLY A 295 -17.95 -5.32 -9.08
C GLY A 295 -17.68 -4.75 -7.69
N VAL A 296 -17.68 -3.42 -7.56
CA VAL A 296 -17.50 -2.74 -6.25
C VAL A 296 -18.60 -3.18 -5.28
N LEU A 297 -19.87 -3.12 -5.69
CA LEU A 297 -21.00 -3.51 -4.86
C LEU A 297 -20.93 -4.99 -4.45
N THR A 298 -20.56 -5.89 -5.35
CA THR A 298 -20.39 -7.32 -5.04
C THR A 298 -19.36 -7.53 -3.93
N ALA A 299 -18.20 -6.87 -3.99
CA ALA A 299 -17.18 -7.00 -2.94
C ALA A 299 -17.66 -6.46 -1.59
N LEU A 300 -18.37 -5.34 -1.59
CA LEU A 300 -18.95 -4.77 -0.35
C LEU A 300 -20.02 -5.69 0.24
N ILE A 301 -20.90 -6.26 -0.58
CA ILE A 301 -21.91 -7.23 -0.14
C ILE A 301 -21.24 -8.45 0.49
N VAL A 302 -20.17 -8.99 -0.13
CA VAL A 302 -19.41 -10.11 0.44
C VAL A 302 -18.83 -9.75 1.80
N LEU A 303 -18.22 -8.56 1.96
CA LEU A 303 -17.68 -8.11 3.25
C LEU A 303 -18.78 -7.93 4.30
N ILE A 304 -19.95 -7.41 3.91
CA ILE A 304 -21.11 -7.28 4.81
C ILE A 304 -21.62 -8.66 5.23
N ILE A 305 -21.72 -9.62 4.32
CA ILE A 305 -22.10 -11.01 4.65
C ILE A 305 -21.09 -11.61 5.62
N ILE A 306 -19.78 -11.43 5.38
CA ILE A 306 -18.73 -11.89 6.31
C ILE A 306 -18.94 -11.25 7.69
N LEU A 307 -19.22 -9.95 7.75
CA LEU A 307 -19.49 -9.26 9.02
C LEU A 307 -20.70 -9.84 9.75
N LEU A 308 -21.79 -10.12 9.03
CA LEU A 308 -23.03 -10.70 9.58
C LEU A 308 -22.82 -12.13 10.09
N CYS A 309 -21.89 -12.88 9.50
CA CYS A 309 -21.55 -14.24 9.93
C CYS A 309 -20.59 -14.27 11.14
N LEU A 310 -19.98 -13.15 11.51
CA LEU A 310 -19.08 -13.10 12.67
C LEU A 310 -19.87 -12.98 13.98
N PRO A 311 -19.50 -13.73 15.03
CA PRO A 311 -20.16 -13.63 16.34
C PRO A 311 -20.07 -12.19 16.88
N SER A 312 -21.21 -11.52 16.98
CA SER A 312 -21.30 -10.15 17.50
C SER A 312 -22.74 -9.81 17.92
N ASP A 313 -22.87 -8.96 18.93
CA ASP A 313 -24.17 -8.40 19.32
C ASP A 313 -24.63 -7.31 18.34
N MET A 314 -25.93 -7.05 18.28
CA MET A 314 -26.53 -6.07 17.36
C MET A 314 -25.86 -4.68 17.44
N ARG A 315 -25.51 -4.22 18.66
CA ARG A 315 -24.82 -2.94 18.86
C ARG A 315 -23.43 -2.94 18.22
N GLN A 316 -22.67 -4.02 18.35
CA GLN A 316 -21.32 -4.11 17.79
C GLN A 316 -21.37 -4.23 16.26
N LEU A 317 -22.33 -5.00 15.73
CA LEU A 317 -22.60 -5.07 14.30
C LEU A 317 -22.88 -3.67 13.70
N GLN A 318 -23.72 -2.87 14.35
CA GLN A 318 -24.01 -1.49 13.91
C GLN A 318 -22.77 -0.59 13.94
N LEU A 319 -21.93 -0.71 14.97
CA LEU A 319 -20.69 0.05 15.08
C LEU A 319 -19.69 -0.34 13.99
N ASP A 320 -19.50 -1.63 13.75
CA ASP A 320 -18.58 -2.15 12.74
C ASP A 320 -19.06 -1.80 11.33
N LEU A 321 -20.37 -1.90 11.05
CA LEU A 321 -20.94 -1.49 9.78
C LEU A 321 -20.77 0.02 9.54
N ALA A 322 -21.07 0.85 10.55
CA ALA A 322 -20.88 2.29 10.43
C ALA A 322 -19.39 2.66 10.24
N ALA A 323 -18.49 1.96 10.92
CA ALA A 323 -17.05 2.15 10.76
C ALA A 323 -16.57 1.80 9.34
N MET A 324 -17.10 0.73 8.75
CA MET A 324 -16.81 0.32 7.37
C MET A 324 -17.17 1.42 6.34
N PHE A 325 -18.17 2.25 6.66
CA PHE A 325 -18.62 3.37 5.83
C PHE A 325 -18.22 4.76 6.36
N GLY A 326 -17.14 4.86 7.14
CA GLY A 326 -16.51 6.15 7.42
C GLY A 326 -16.76 6.72 8.80
N LYS A 327 -17.53 6.04 9.67
CA LYS A 327 -17.65 6.47 11.08
C LYS A 327 -16.25 6.49 11.71
N GLY A 328 -15.85 7.65 12.23
CA GLY A 328 -14.52 7.89 12.78
C GLY A 328 -13.53 8.56 11.81
N LEU A 329 -13.94 8.88 10.57
CA LEU A 329 -13.09 9.60 9.60
C LEU A 329 -12.54 10.92 10.18
N PHE A 330 -13.41 11.70 10.82
CA PHE A 330 -13.10 13.01 11.41
C PHE A 330 -12.67 12.95 12.89
N ARG A 331 -12.41 11.75 13.44
CA ARG A 331 -11.88 11.63 14.81
C ARG A 331 -10.55 12.37 14.90
N SER A 332 -10.33 13.16 15.95
CA SER A 332 -9.06 13.83 16.24
C SER A 332 -8.33 13.26 17.46
N GLU A 333 -9.02 12.45 18.26
CA GLU A 333 -8.47 11.84 19.48
C GLU A 333 -7.73 10.52 19.20
N GLY A 334 -6.76 10.20 20.06
CA GLY A 334 -5.99 8.95 19.99
C GLY A 334 -5.09 8.86 18.76
N ALA A 335 -4.55 9.99 18.30
CA ALA A 335 -3.62 10.05 17.18
C ALA A 335 -2.27 9.36 17.52
N ASP A 336 -1.66 8.75 16.50
CA ASP A 336 -0.33 8.12 16.55
C ASP A 336 0.44 8.51 15.29
N GLY A 337 1.76 8.53 15.37
CA GLY A 337 2.66 8.89 14.29
C GLY A 337 2.71 10.38 14.03
N PHE A 338 2.62 10.83 12.78
CA PHE A 338 2.71 12.26 12.46
C PHE A 338 1.72 13.13 13.28
N TRP A 339 0.47 12.69 13.40
CA TRP A 339 -0.59 13.44 14.08
C TRP A 339 -0.53 13.41 15.61
N GLU A 340 0.42 12.69 16.20
CA GLU A 340 0.76 12.79 17.62
C GLU A 340 1.53 14.10 17.90
N PHE A 341 2.39 14.52 16.95
CA PHE A 341 3.26 15.69 17.10
C PHE A 341 2.64 16.99 16.58
N TYR A 342 1.53 16.90 15.84
CA TYR A 342 0.86 18.04 15.21
C TYR A 342 -0.65 17.97 15.43
N PRO A 343 -1.37 19.11 15.45
CA PRO A 343 -2.81 19.12 15.69
C PRO A 343 -3.58 18.24 14.70
N ALA A 344 -4.14 17.12 15.18
CA ALA A 344 -4.87 16.15 14.36
C ALA A 344 -6.11 16.75 13.65
N VAL A 345 -6.62 17.89 14.13
CA VAL A 345 -7.70 18.66 13.50
C VAL A 345 -7.35 19.11 12.06
N LEU A 346 -6.06 19.34 11.77
CA LEU A 346 -5.58 19.70 10.42
C LEU A 346 -5.77 18.58 9.38
N ARG A 347 -6.21 17.38 9.80
CA ARG A 347 -6.64 16.33 8.88
C ARG A 347 -7.93 16.66 8.17
N ILE A 348 -8.84 17.44 8.76
CA ILE A 348 -10.12 17.80 8.14
C ILE A 348 -9.91 18.51 6.79
N PRO A 349 -9.09 19.58 6.69
CA PRO A 349 -8.82 20.19 5.39
C PRO A 349 -8.06 19.26 4.43
N LEU A 350 -7.22 18.34 4.93
CA LEU A 350 -6.60 17.31 4.07
C LEU A 350 -7.62 16.32 3.51
N ILE A 351 -8.60 15.88 4.30
CA ILE A 351 -9.69 15.01 3.85
C ILE A 351 -10.56 15.76 2.82
N ALA A 352 -10.86 17.03 3.06
CA ALA A 352 -11.55 17.88 2.08
C ALA A 352 -10.73 17.99 0.78
N THR A 353 -9.42 18.18 0.87
CA THR A 353 -8.50 18.22 -0.27
C THR A 353 -8.51 16.89 -1.04
N LEU A 354 -8.48 15.76 -0.33
CA LEU A 354 -8.60 14.43 -0.92
C LEU A 354 -9.94 14.26 -1.66
N ALA A 355 -11.05 14.71 -1.08
CA ALA A 355 -12.36 14.66 -1.70
C ALA A 355 -12.45 15.53 -2.97
N VAL A 356 -11.94 16.76 -2.90
CA VAL A 356 -11.85 17.68 -4.05
C VAL A 356 -10.96 17.08 -5.14
N LEU A 357 -9.82 16.52 -4.77
CA LEU A 357 -8.91 15.87 -5.72
C LEU A 357 -9.57 14.66 -6.38
N ALA A 358 -10.26 13.81 -5.62
CA ALA A 358 -11.00 12.66 -6.14
C ALA A 358 -12.09 13.08 -7.12
N GLY A 359 -12.89 14.10 -6.77
CA GLY A 359 -13.93 14.66 -7.65
C GLY A 359 -13.34 15.30 -8.90
N SER A 360 -12.28 16.09 -8.76
CA SER A 360 -11.59 16.74 -9.87
C SER A 360 -11.02 15.70 -10.85
N LEU A 361 -10.35 14.66 -10.33
CA LEU A 361 -9.84 13.56 -11.13
C LEU A 361 -10.93 12.66 -11.68
N ALA A 362 -12.16 12.66 -11.12
CA ALA A 362 -13.29 11.97 -11.74
C ALA A 362 -13.77 12.69 -13.00
N LEU A 363 -13.83 14.03 -12.95
CA LEU A 363 -14.37 14.87 -14.02
C LEU A 363 -13.32 15.21 -15.09
N TRP A 364 -12.08 15.47 -14.69
CA TRP A 364 -11.01 15.96 -15.56
C TRP A 364 -9.75 15.07 -15.50
N PRO A 365 -9.09 14.78 -16.64
CA PRO A 365 -9.51 15.12 -18.00
C PRO A 365 -10.75 14.32 -18.43
N ALA A 366 -11.50 14.83 -19.42
CA ALA A 366 -12.76 14.21 -19.86
C ALA A 366 -12.56 12.83 -20.52
N GLU A 367 -11.44 12.64 -21.21
CA GLU A 367 -10.98 11.32 -21.65
C GLU A 367 -9.73 10.95 -20.88
N LYS A 368 -9.80 9.80 -20.19
CA LYS A 368 -8.70 9.28 -19.37
C LYS A 368 -8.10 8.07 -20.03
N ASN A 369 -6.78 8.03 -20.06
CA ASN A 369 -6.02 6.85 -20.44
C ASN A 369 -5.48 6.13 -19.19
N LEU A 370 -4.83 4.97 -19.42
CA LEU A 370 -4.22 4.17 -18.35
C LEU A 370 -3.19 4.96 -17.53
N GLY A 371 -2.51 5.92 -18.16
CA GLY A 371 -1.59 6.82 -17.48
C GLY A 371 -2.27 7.71 -16.44
N ASN A 372 -3.42 8.31 -16.79
CA ASN A 372 -4.24 9.06 -15.82
C ASN A 372 -4.71 8.16 -14.66
N LEU A 373 -5.17 6.95 -14.98
CA LEU A 373 -5.65 6.01 -13.97
C LEU A 373 -4.55 5.60 -12.99
N LEU A 374 -3.36 5.29 -13.51
CA LEU A 374 -2.22 4.83 -12.73
C LEU A 374 -1.67 5.94 -11.82
N SER A 375 -1.39 7.11 -12.40
CA SER A 375 -0.86 8.27 -11.67
C SER A 375 -1.89 8.86 -10.69
N GLY A 376 -3.16 8.95 -11.08
CA GLY A 376 -4.26 9.38 -10.21
C GLY A 376 -4.48 8.41 -9.05
N THR A 377 -4.35 7.10 -9.27
CA THR A 377 -4.44 6.11 -8.19
C THR A 377 -3.31 6.29 -7.18
N ALA A 378 -2.07 6.45 -7.66
CA ALA A 378 -0.92 6.74 -6.80
C ALA A 378 -1.11 8.06 -6.03
N ALA A 379 -1.57 9.13 -6.71
CA ALA A 379 -1.75 10.45 -6.09
C ALA A 379 -2.83 10.44 -5.00
N LEU A 380 -3.99 9.84 -5.28
CA LEU A 380 -5.09 9.76 -4.31
C LEU A 380 -4.71 8.92 -3.09
N LEU A 381 -4.04 7.79 -3.28
CA LEU A 381 -3.59 6.97 -2.15
C LEU A 381 -2.44 7.62 -1.36
N LEU A 382 -1.57 8.38 -2.05
CA LEU A 382 -0.55 9.19 -1.39
C LEU A 382 -1.19 10.27 -0.52
N VAL A 383 -2.20 11.01 -1.00
CA VAL A 383 -2.90 12.00 -0.18
C VAL A 383 -3.72 11.32 0.93
N ALA A 384 -4.32 10.17 0.64
CA ALA A 384 -5.09 9.41 1.62
C ALA A 384 -4.25 8.97 2.82
N GLN A 385 -2.98 8.57 2.64
CA GLN A 385 -2.14 8.24 3.78
C GLN A 385 -1.83 9.45 4.67
N LEU A 386 -1.83 10.67 4.13
CA LEU A 386 -1.68 11.90 4.92
C LEU A 386 -2.90 12.10 5.83
N CYS A 387 -4.07 11.64 5.38
CA CYS A 387 -5.32 11.75 6.12
C CYS A 387 -5.49 10.70 7.23
N LEU A 388 -4.65 9.66 7.29
CA LEU A 388 -4.73 8.61 8.31
C LEU A 388 -4.40 9.18 9.68
N ILE A 389 -5.26 8.95 10.68
CA ILE A 389 -5.03 9.41 12.06
C ILE A 389 -3.85 8.70 12.74
N HIS A 390 -3.60 7.44 12.36
CA HIS A 390 -2.55 6.63 12.94
C HIS A 390 -1.49 6.35 11.90
N GLN A 391 -0.23 6.63 12.24
CA GLN A 391 0.94 6.25 11.45
C GLN A 391 0.92 6.80 10.02
N SER A 392 0.40 8.02 9.89
CA SER A 392 0.46 8.77 8.64
C SER A 392 1.91 8.86 8.14
N GLY A 393 2.09 8.75 6.82
CA GLY A 393 3.41 8.73 6.18
C GLY A 393 4.07 7.34 6.09
N LEU A 394 3.55 6.33 6.81
CA LEU A 394 4.07 4.96 6.74
C LEU A 394 3.36 4.07 5.73
N TYR A 395 2.21 4.43 5.16
CA TYR A 395 1.39 3.53 4.32
C TYR A 395 1.84 3.48 2.86
N MET A 396 3.15 3.26 2.66
CA MET A 396 3.75 3.27 1.34
C MET A 396 3.25 2.13 0.45
N ALA A 397 2.91 0.95 0.98
CA ALA A 397 2.39 -0.15 0.17
C ALA A 397 1.14 0.23 -0.63
N TRP A 398 0.33 1.16 -0.13
CA TRP A 398 -0.90 1.55 -0.82
C TRP A 398 -0.61 2.26 -2.14
N TYR A 399 0.36 3.17 -2.19
CA TYR A 399 0.64 3.97 -3.38
C TYR A 399 1.95 3.61 -4.11
N ALA A 400 2.95 3.06 -3.40
CA ALA A 400 4.28 2.80 -3.95
C ALA A 400 4.29 1.86 -5.16
N PRO A 401 3.51 0.76 -5.21
CA PRO A 401 3.41 -0.06 -6.41
C PRO A 401 2.95 0.73 -7.63
N ALA A 402 1.90 1.54 -7.49
CA ALA A 402 1.37 2.38 -8.56
C ALA A 402 2.37 3.49 -8.94
N LEU A 403 2.99 4.14 -7.96
CA LEU A 403 4.04 5.14 -8.16
C LEU A 403 5.23 4.55 -8.93
N ILE A 404 5.72 3.37 -8.56
CA ILE A 404 6.84 2.73 -9.26
C ILE A 404 6.44 2.35 -10.69
N LEU A 405 5.23 1.85 -10.91
CA LEU A 405 4.73 1.63 -12.27
C LEU A 405 4.69 2.94 -13.08
N VAL A 406 4.38 4.09 -12.45
CA VAL A 406 4.49 5.42 -13.09
C VAL A 406 5.94 5.76 -13.48
N VAL A 407 6.92 5.42 -12.65
CA VAL A 407 8.34 5.66 -12.95
C VAL A 407 8.79 4.92 -14.23
N PHE A 408 8.31 3.70 -14.42
CA PHE A 408 8.73 2.83 -15.54
C PHE A 408 7.78 2.83 -16.73
N ARG A 409 6.63 3.53 -16.67
CA ARG A 409 5.63 3.41 -17.73
C ARG A 409 6.12 3.97 -19.08
N PRO A 410 5.75 3.32 -20.21
CA PRO A 410 5.84 3.92 -21.54
C PRO A 410 4.79 5.02 -21.73
N ALA A 411 4.70 5.55 -22.96
CA ALA A 411 3.52 6.31 -23.38
C ALA A 411 2.29 5.38 -23.42
N LEU A 412 1.17 5.85 -22.87
CA LEU A 412 -0.07 5.05 -22.72
C LEU A 412 -1.31 5.78 -23.24
N GLU A 413 -1.12 6.77 -24.12
CA GLU A 413 -2.20 7.65 -24.58
C GLU A 413 -3.37 6.88 -25.21
N ASP A 414 -3.06 5.83 -25.97
CA ASP A 414 -4.05 4.98 -26.65
C ASP A 414 -4.80 4.00 -25.72
N ARG A 415 -4.42 3.94 -24.44
CA ARG A 415 -4.94 2.95 -23.48
C ARG A 415 -6.15 3.51 -22.74
N THR A 416 -7.18 3.93 -23.47
CA THR A 416 -8.45 4.42 -22.91
C THR A 416 -9.43 3.28 -22.67
N ALA A 417 -10.43 3.47 -21.80
CA ALA A 417 -11.43 2.44 -21.54
C ALA A 417 -12.17 1.99 -22.81
N VAL A 418 -12.46 2.91 -23.72
CA VAL A 418 -13.13 2.61 -25.01
C VAL A 418 -12.32 1.63 -25.85
N ARG A 419 -10.99 1.74 -25.85
CA ARG A 419 -10.12 0.85 -26.64
C ARG A 419 -9.76 -0.43 -25.88
N ALA A 420 -9.52 -0.34 -24.57
CA ALA A 420 -8.96 -1.43 -23.78
C ALA A 420 -9.99 -2.42 -23.22
N VAL A 421 -11.24 -1.97 -23.01
CA VAL A 421 -12.32 -2.75 -22.37
C VAL A 421 -13.20 -3.42 -23.44
N PRO A 422 -13.54 -4.72 -23.27
CA PRO A 422 -14.44 -5.41 -24.19
C PRO A 422 -15.86 -4.81 -24.17
N PRO A 423 -16.56 -4.75 -25.31
CA PRO A 423 -17.89 -4.15 -25.40
C PRO A 423 -18.92 -4.93 -24.57
N ARG A 424 -18.82 -6.26 -24.54
CA ARG A 424 -19.68 -7.15 -23.75
C ARG A 424 -18.97 -7.67 -22.50
N PRO A 425 -19.69 -8.04 -21.43
CA PRO A 425 -19.11 -8.77 -20.30
C PRO A 425 -18.48 -10.08 -20.79
N PHE A 426 -17.37 -10.49 -20.17
CA PHE A 426 -16.59 -11.70 -20.50
C PHE A 426 -16.05 -11.83 -21.94
N GLY A 427 -16.33 -10.89 -22.85
CA GLY A 427 -15.79 -10.90 -24.21
C GLY A 427 -14.26 -10.91 -24.28
N ALA A 428 -13.72 -11.30 -25.44
CA ALA A 428 -12.28 -11.31 -25.68
C ALA A 428 -11.67 -9.91 -25.47
N LEU A 429 -10.48 -9.87 -24.89
CA LEU A 429 -9.77 -8.61 -24.67
C LEU A 429 -9.33 -8.01 -26.01
N PRO A 430 -9.66 -6.73 -26.30
CA PRO A 430 -9.21 -6.08 -27.53
C PRO A 430 -7.70 -6.17 -27.75
N ARG A 431 -7.23 -6.33 -28.98
CA ARG A 431 -5.80 -6.15 -29.26
C ARG A 431 -5.53 -4.65 -29.30
N LEU A 432 -4.64 -4.19 -28.45
CA LEU A 432 -4.18 -2.81 -28.42
C LEU A 432 -2.93 -2.80 -29.30
N ARG A 433 -3.12 -2.60 -30.61
CA ARG A 433 -2.00 -2.46 -31.56
C ARG A 433 -1.23 -1.18 -31.22
N GLU A 434 0.08 -1.19 -31.45
CA GLU A 434 0.84 0.05 -31.50
C GLU A 434 0.31 0.91 -32.66
N PRO A 435 0.22 2.24 -32.49
CA PRO A 435 -0.16 3.15 -33.56
C PRO A 435 0.79 3.07 -34.76
#